data_AF-A0A914HIS4-F1
#
_entry.id   AF-A0A914HIS4-F1
#
_cell.length_a   1.000
_cell.length_b   1.000
_cell.length_c   1.000
_cell.angle_alpha   90.00
_cell.angle_beta   90.00
_cell.angle_gamma   90.00
#
_symmetry.space_group_name_H-M   'P 1'
#
loop_
_entity.id
_entity.type
_entity.pdbx_description
1 polymer ?
#
loop_
_entity_poly.entity_id
_entity_poly.type
_entity_poly.pdbx_seq_one_letter_code
_entity_poly.pdbx_strand_id
1 'polypeptide(L)'
;MIALNAASQWSKDGCVTISINRAVMEMLATQLLPFNLVDGAGFRKLIEKLQPKYELPHRNHFSQYELPKSFDRAVIAELDVVDNIALTCDGWTSKDNRHSLISVTGHFLDRKLRPKFLVISAKPIKGRHTADAIVAFIREALNDFTIPEDKISSITLSRCAAHVLQLCIKEGLKNIDEEGRKVRKSRTLTDELVELQMKEEIPQTVLIKNVEVRWNSSYKMLERLMKNRSAINLLAIEHLDLPKFNADDWMLLSSIKNVLSPIYEATLLLQSRNTSISAMSFALRKEGDNRFLAIKNVIASAIESRLKQAEEKEILVIATLLDPRFKAVYLDSTRLNQYKDWLICEQEKAQGKNDLCNELLFQKDASGSSAEDIFSQIEKDANLNRFECGLFTQPVCTGNETESGSRIK
;
A
#
# COMPACT_ATOMS: atom_id res chain seq x y z
N MET A 1 0.62 -17.88 -55.28
CA MET A 1 0.94 -18.11 -53.85
C MET A 1 1.31 -16.82 -53.09
N ILE A 2 2.15 -15.93 -53.63
CA ILE A 2 2.60 -14.71 -52.92
C ILE A 2 1.46 -13.70 -52.63
N ALA A 3 0.52 -13.49 -53.56
CA ALA A 3 -0.60 -12.55 -53.35
C ALA A 3 -1.66 -13.04 -52.34
N LEU A 4 -1.90 -14.35 -52.25
CA LEU A 4 -2.78 -14.97 -51.24
C LEU A 4 -2.22 -14.79 -49.82
N ASN A 5 -0.89 -14.85 -49.68
CA ASN A 5 -0.18 -14.58 -48.42
C ASN A 5 -0.20 -13.11 -48.00
N ALA A 6 -0.44 -12.16 -48.91
CA ALA A 6 -0.49 -10.74 -48.58
C ALA A 6 -1.87 -10.30 -48.06
N ALA A 7 -2.95 -10.92 -48.54
CA ALA A 7 -4.31 -10.64 -48.09
C ALA A 7 -4.62 -11.25 -46.71
N SER A 8 -4.05 -12.44 -46.41
CA SER A 8 -4.24 -13.11 -45.12
C SER A 8 -3.66 -12.32 -43.93
N GLN A 9 -2.64 -11.49 -44.17
CA GLN A 9 -2.01 -10.66 -43.13
C GLN A 9 -2.93 -9.57 -42.55
N TRP A 10 -3.94 -9.15 -43.31
CA TRP A 10 -4.94 -8.15 -42.93
C TRP A 10 -6.26 -8.76 -42.46
N SER A 11 -6.38 -10.09 -42.51
CA SER A 11 -7.52 -10.79 -41.91
C SER A 11 -7.55 -10.57 -40.39
N LYS A 12 -8.66 -10.93 -39.74
CA LYS A 12 -8.81 -10.80 -38.29
C LYS A 12 -7.69 -11.49 -37.50
N ASP A 13 -7.23 -12.64 -38.01
CA ASP A 13 -6.14 -13.42 -37.42
C ASP A 13 -4.79 -13.20 -38.12
N GLY A 14 -4.74 -12.20 -39.01
CA GLY A 14 -3.53 -11.83 -39.74
C GLY A 14 -2.47 -11.23 -38.83
N CYS A 15 -1.20 -11.58 -39.08
CA CYS A 15 -0.09 -11.15 -38.21
C CYS A 15 0.02 -9.62 -38.09
N VAL A 16 -0.28 -8.87 -39.15
CA VAL A 16 -0.22 -7.40 -39.14
C VAL A 16 -1.40 -6.82 -38.35
N THR A 17 -2.62 -7.33 -38.56
CA THR A 17 -3.80 -6.95 -37.77
C THR A 17 -3.58 -7.16 -36.27
N ILE A 18 -3.07 -8.34 -35.88
CA ILE A 18 -2.75 -8.66 -34.49
C ILE A 18 -1.69 -7.70 -33.95
N SER A 19 -0.65 -7.39 -34.74
CA SER A 19 0.40 -6.44 -34.33
C SER A 19 -0.16 -5.05 -34.08
N ILE A 20 -1.06 -4.55 -34.94
CA ILE A 20 -1.67 -3.22 -34.78
C ILE A 20 -2.61 -3.21 -33.57
N ASN A 21 -3.45 -4.25 -33.39
CA ASN A 21 -4.31 -4.37 -32.22
C ASN A 21 -3.51 -4.31 -30.91
N ARG A 22 -2.37 -5.02 -30.84
CA ARG A 22 -1.48 -4.98 -29.68
C ARG A 22 -0.92 -3.59 -29.42
N ALA A 23 -0.46 -2.90 -30.45
CA ALA A 23 0.08 -1.54 -30.32
C ALA A 23 -1.00 -0.54 -29.85
N VAL A 24 -2.23 -0.66 -30.37
CA VAL A 24 -3.36 0.16 -29.90
C VAL A 24 -3.68 -0.16 -28.44
N MET A 25 -3.72 -1.44 -28.05
CA MET A 25 -3.96 -1.83 -26.65
C MET A 25 -2.85 -1.33 -25.72
N GLU A 26 -1.59 -1.39 -26.15
CA GLU A 26 -0.45 -0.86 -25.38
C GLU A 26 -0.55 0.65 -25.19
N MET A 27 -0.95 1.41 -26.23
CA MET A 27 -1.22 2.83 -26.11
C MET A 27 -2.34 3.12 -25.11
N LEU A 28 -3.47 2.40 -25.23
CA LEU A 28 -4.61 2.55 -24.32
C LEU A 28 -4.22 2.28 -22.86
N ALA A 29 -3.44 1.23 -22.61
CA ALA A 29 -3.01 0.85 -21.28
C ALA A 29 -1.98 1.82 -20.69
N THR A 30 -0.92 2.14 -21.46
CA THR A 30 0.19 3.00 -21.01
C THR A 30 -0.27 4.42 -20.71
N GLN A 31 -1.24 4.93 -21.47
CA GLN A 31 -1.77 6.29 -21.30
C GLN A 31 -3.08 6.34 -20.49
N LEU A 32 -3.56 5.20 -19.98
CA LEU A 32 -4.83 5.10 -19.25
C LEU A 32 -6.01 5.71 -20.01
N LEU A 33 -6.05 5.51 -21.32
CA LEU A 33 -7.08 6.07 -22.20
C LEU A 33 -8.34 5.21 -22.17
N PRO A 34 -9.53 5.83 -22.27
CA PRO A 34 -10.78 5.09 -22.31
C PRO A 34 -10.92 4.32 -23.62
N PHE A 35 -11.50 3.10 -23.55
CA PHE A 35 -11.71 2.26 -24.74
C PHE A 35 -12.60 2.90 -25.81
N ASN A 36 -13.44 3.88 -25.46
CA ASN A 36 -14.27 4.60 -26.44
C ASN A 36 -13.45 5.43 -27.44
N LEU A 37 -12.16 5.69 -27.18
CA LEU A 37 -11.27 6.37 -28.11
C LEU A 37 -11.23 5.70 -29.48
N VAL A 38 -11.19 4.35 -29.54
CA VAL A 38 -11.12 3.62 -30.80
C VAL A 38 -12.40 3.71 -31.63
N ASP A 39 -13.52 4.08 -31.00
CA ASP A 39 -14.78 4.33 -31.67
C ASP A 39 -14.93 5.79 -32.15
N GLY A 40 -14.06 6.70 -31.68
CA GLY A 40 -14.10 8.11 -32.05
C GLY A 40 -13.79 8.36 -33.52
N ALA A 41 -14.59 9.22 -34.17
CA ALA A 41 -14.46 9.52 -35.61
C ALA A 41 -13.06 10.04 -36.00
N GLY A 42 -12.45 10.88 -35.15
CA GLY A 42 -11.11 11.41 -35.38
C GLY A 42 -10.03 10.32 -35.39
N PHE A 43 -10.07 9.42 -34.41
CA PHE A 43 -9.11 8.31 -34.31
C PHE A 43 -9.28 7.31 -35.46
N ARG A 44 -10.53 6.96 -35.81
CA ARG A 44 -10.83 6.10 -36.97
C ARG A 44 -10.29 6.70 -38.27
N LYS A 45 -10.52 7.99 -38.51
CA LYS A 45 -10.02 8.69 -39.70
C LYS A 45 -8.49 8.73 -39.75
N LEU A 46 -7.82 8.89 -38.62
CA LEU A 46 -6.37 8.82 -38.52
C LEU A 46 -5.85 7.42 -38.91
N ILE A 47 -6.43 6.37 -38.33
CA ILE A 47 -6.03 4.98 -38.61
C ILE A 47 -6.28 4.62 -40.07
N GLU A 48 -7.42 4.99 -40.63
CA GLU A 48 -7.75 4.80 -42.05
C GLU A 48 -6.73 5.49 -42.97
N LYS A 49 -6.26 6.69 -42.59
CA LYS A 49 -5.24 7.41 -43.35
C LYS A 49 -3.86 6.75 -43.27
N LEU A 50 -3.48 6.23 -42.11
CA LEU A 50 -2.19 5.59 -41.87
C LEU A 50 -2.12 4.17 -42.45
N GLN A 51 -3.20 3.40 -42.30
CA GLN A 51 -3.28 2.02 -42.76
C GLN A 51 -4.70 1.68 -43.27
N PRO A 52 -5.00 1.96 -44.55
CA PRO A 52 -6.34 1.77 -45.12
C PRO A 52 -6.82 0.31 -45.16
N LYS A 53 -5.90 -0.66 -45.15
CA LYS A 53 -6.25 -2.09 -45.19
C LYS A 53 -6.59 -2.68 -43.82
N TYR A 54 -6.33 -1.95 -42.74
CA TYR A 54 -6.60 -2.39 -41.39
C TYR A 54 -8.00 -1.96 -40.95
N GLU A 55 -8.82 -2.94 -40.59
CA GLU A 55 -10.12 -2.70 -40.01
C GLU A 55 -9.99 -2.58 -38.48
N LEU A 56 -10.07 -1.35 -37.96
CA LEU A 56 -9.96 -1.08 -36.53
C LEU A 56 -11.16 -1.69 -35.76
N PRO A 57 -10.92 -2.61 -34.81
CA PRO A 57 -11.98 -3.19 -34.00
C PRO A 57 -12.70 -2.17 -33.11
N HIS A 58 -13.91 -2.51 -32.69
CA HIS A 58 -14.65 -1.70 -31.72
C HIS A 58 -14.08 -1.81 -30.30
N ARG A 59 -14.46 -0.85 -29.45
CA ARG A 59 -14.04 -0.79 -28.04
C ARG A 59 -14.19 -2.12 -27.28
N ASN A 60 -15.25 -2.90 -27.59
CA ASN A 60 -15.53 -4.17 -26.93
C ASN A 60 -14.44 -5.22 -27.22
N HIS A 61 -13.86 -5.20 -28.43
CA HIS A 61 -12.74 -6.07 -28.78
C HIS A 61 -11.54 -5.82 -27.86
N PHE A 62 -11.22 -4.54 -27.65
CA PHE A 62 -10.12 -4.16 -26.78
C PHE A 62 -10.41 -4.48 -25.32
N SER A 63 -11.60 -4.16 -24.80
CA SER A 63 -11.93 -4.40 -23.39
C SER A 63 -12.12 -5.88 -23.03
N GLN A 64 -12.67 -6.69 -23.94
CA GLN A 64 -13.06 -8.08 -23.64
C GLN A 64 -12.06 -9.11 -24.15
N TYR A 65 -11.21 -8.77 -25.13
CA TYR A 65 -10.29 -9.72 -25.76
C TYR A 65 -8.83 -9.27 -25.71
N GLU A 66 -8.49 -8.06 -26.20
CA GLU A 66 -7.08 -7.63 -26.24
C GLU A 66 -6.51 -7.27 -24.86
N LEU A 67 -7.31 -6.65 -23.99
CA LEU A 67 -6.88 -6.32 -22.63
C LEU A 67 -6.55 -7.58 -21.82
N PRO A 68 -7.45 -8.57 -21.66
CA PRO A 68 -7.12 -9.80 -20.94
C PRO A 68 -5.89 -10.50 -21.52
N LYS A 69 -5.83 -10.69 -22.85
CA LYS A 69 -4.67 -11.32 -23.51
C LYS A 69 -3.36 -10.57 -23.28
N SER A 70 -3.39 -9.24 -23.29
CA SER A 70 -2.19 -8.42 -23.09
C SER A 70 -1.75 -8.42 -21.63
N PHE A 71 -2.71 -8.40 -20.71
CA PHE A 71 -2.48 -8.55 -19.28
C PHE A 71 -1.86 -9.91 -18.97
N ASP A 72 -2.46 -11.01 -19.45
CA ASP A 72 -1.96 -12.37 -19.18
C ASP A 72 -0.52 -12.56 -19.68
N ARG A 73 -0.23 -12.08 -20.89
CA ARG A 73 1.14 -12.10 -21.43
C ARG A 73 2.12 -11.32 -20.57
N ALA A 74 1.73 -10.14 -20.09
CA ALA A 74 2.59 -9.31 -19.26
C ALA A 74 2.85 -9.97 -17.89
N VAL A 75 1.81 -10.56 -17.29
CA VAL A 75 1.93 -11.28 -16.02
C VAL A 75 2.87 -12.47 -16.17
N ILE A 76 2.63 -13.34 -17.17
CA ILE A 76 3.46 -14.52 -17.42
C ILE A 76 4.91 -14.12 -17.68
N ALA A 77 5.15 -13.12 -18.53
CA ALA A 77 6.51 -12.69 -18.88
C ALA A 77 7.30 -12.16 -17.67
N GLU A 78 6.63 -11.47 -16.74
CA GLU A 78 7.28 -10.96 -15.53
C GLU A 78 7.51 -12.09 -14.49
N LEU A 79 6.59 -13.04 -14.35
CA LEU A 79 6.67 -14.09 -13.33
C LEU A 79 7.52 -15.31 -13.76
N ASP A 80 7.71 -15.54 -15.05
CA ASP A 80 8.51 -16.65 -15.58
C ASP A 80 9.99 -16.54 -15.16
N VAL A 81 10.50 -15.31 -15.08
CA VAL A 81 11.91 -15.02 -14.75
C VAL A 81 12.17 -14.82 -13.26
N VAL A 82 11.19 -15.07 -12.41
CA VAL A 82 11.23 -14.84 -10.96
C VAL A 82 11.16 -16.17 -10.22
N ASP A 83 12.09 -16.35 -9.28
CA ASP A 83 12.16 -17.57 -8.45
C ASP A 83 11.27 -17.49 -7.22
N ASN A 84 11.13 -16.30 -6.62
CA ASN A 84 10.41 -16.08 -5.38
C ASN A 84 9.47 -14.88 -5.46
N ILE A 85 8.22 -15.06 -5.02
CA ILE A 85 7.16 -14.06 -5.05
C ILE A 85 6.54 -13.95 -3.65
N ALA A 86 6.51 -12.74 -3.10
CA ALA A 86 5.73 -12.44 -1.90
C ALA A 86 4.34 -11.93 -2.31
N LEU A 87 3.28 -12.47 -1.71
CA LEU A 87 1.90 -12.05 -2.00
C LEU A 87 1.37 -11.11 -0.93
N THR A 88 0.59 -10.14 -1.37
CA THR A 88 -0.24 -9.29 -0.50
C THR A 88 -1.67 -9.30 -1.01
N CYS A 89 -2.64 -9.32 -0.10
CA CYS A 89 -4.05 -9.30 -0.45
C CYS A 89 -4.77 -8.09 0.12
N ASP A 90 -5.03 -7.07 -0.69
CA ASP A 90 -5.74 -5.88 -0.24
C ASP A 90 -7.23 -5.91 -0.61
N GLY A 91 -8.07 -5.58 0.37
CA GLY A 91 -9.52 -5.47 0.20
C GLY A 91 -9.98 -4.05 0.51
N TRP A 92 -10.76 -3.47 -0.40
CA TRP A 92 -11.34 -2.15 -0.20
C TRP A 92 -12.79 -2.08 -0.65
N THR A 93 -13.52 -1.17 -0.03
CA THR A 93 -14.90 -0.86 -0.39
C THR A 93 -14.94 0.52 -1.04
N SER A 94 -15.70 0.62 -2.12
CA SER A 94 -16.07 1.87 -2.79
C SER A 94 -16.71 2.86 -1.80
N LYS A 95 -16.56 4.15 -2.10
CA LYS A 95 -17.03 5.24 -1.21
C LYS A 95 -18.53 5.21 -0.96
N ASP A 96 -19.31 4.69 -1.90
CA ASP A 96 -20.76 4.53 -1.79
C ASP A 96 -21.18 3.22 -1.11
N ASN A 97 -20.21 2.42 -0.64
CA ASN A 97 -20.37 1.10 -0.04
C ASN A 97 -21.12 0.08 -0.93
N ARG A 98 -21.19 0.30 -2.25
CA ARG A 98 -21.91 -0.59 -3.17
C ARG A 98 -21.05 -1.71 -3.75
N HIS A 99 -19.75 -1.48 -3.79
CA HIS A 99 -18.77 -2.39 -4.36
C HIS A 99 -17.64 -2.65 -3.37
N SER A 100 -17.36 -3.92 -3.09
CA SER A 100 -16.15 -4.35 -2.40
C SER A 100 -15.28 -5.12 -3.37
N LEU A 101 -14.00 -4.75 -3.46
CA LEU A 101 -13.00 -5.41 -4.28
C LEU A 101 -11.94 -6.03 -3.38
N ILE A 102 -11.37 -7.13 -3.84
CA ILE A 102 -10.14 -7.70 -3.30
C ILE A 102 -9.13 -7.83 -4.43
N SER A 103 -7.86 -7.67 -4.11
CA SER A 103 -6.76 -7.91 -5.04
C SER A 103 -5.71 -8.83 -4.44
N VAL A 104 -5.06 -9.63 -5.27
CA VAL A 104 -3.79 -10.29 -4.98
C VAL A 104 -2.72 -9.55 -5.76
N THR A 105 -1.70 -9.06 -5.06
CA THR A 105 -0.52 -8.43 -5.66
C THR A 105 0.71 -9.25 -5.31
N GLY A 106 1.46 -9.66 -6.33
CA GLY A 106 2.77 -10.28 -6.19
C GLY A 106 3.88 -9.23 -6.15
N HIS A 107 4.86 -9.44 -5.28
CA HIS A 107 6.03 -8.60 -5.08
C HIS A 107 7.29 -9.45 -5.23
N PHE A 108 8.26 -8.94 -5.97
CA PHE A 108 9.47 -9.68 -6.28
C PHE A 108 10.64 -8.74 -6.59
N LEU A 109 11.84 -9.28 -6.63
CA LEU A 109 13.03 -8.57 -7.09
C LEU A 109 13.30 -8.94 -8.54
N ASP A 110 13.60 -7.95 -9.38
CA ASP A 110 14.09 -8.23 -10.72
C ASP A 110 15.57 -8.67 -10.69
N ARG A 111 16.12 -9.05 -11.85
CA ARG A 111 17.54 -9.47 -11.98
C ARG A 111 18.56 -8.41 -11.56
N LYS A 112 18.16 -7.15 -11.41
CA LYS A 112 18.98 -6.03 -10.92
C LYS A 112 18.73 -5.75 -9.44
N LEU A 113 18.07 -6.66 -8.73
CA LEU A 113 17.66 -6.53 -7.33
C LEU A 113 16.78 -5.30 -7.07
N ARG A 114 15.98 -4.89 -8.05
CA ARG A 114 15.03 -3.79 -7.89
C ARG A 114 13.67 -4.35 -7.51
N PRO A 115 12.98 -3.76 -6.52
CA PRO A 115 11.62 -4.16 -6.17
C PRO A 115 10.67 -3.90 -7.35
N LYS A 116 9.91 -4.93 -7.69
CA LYS A 116 8.79 -4.90 -8.63
C LYS A 116 7.56 -5.47 -7.96
N PHE A 117 6.40 -5.04 -8.46
CA PHE A 117 5.13 -5.60 -8.05
C PHE A 117 4.21 -5.70 -9.26
N LEU A 118 3.25 -6.61 -9.17
CA LEU A 118 2.27 -6.88 -10.19
C LEU A 118 0.96 -7.29 -9.53
N VAL A 119 -0.13 -6.64 -9.91
CA VAL A 119 -1.47 -7.10 -9.51
C VAL A 119 -1.76 -8.36 -10.32
N ILE A 120 -1.88 -9.50 -9.64
CA ILE A 120 -2.16 -10.80 -10.25
C ILE A 120 -3.66 -10.92 -10.52
N SER A 121 -4.48 -10.55 -9.54
CA SER A 121 -5.94 -10.62 -9.67
C SER A 121 -6.59 -9.49 -8.90
N ALA A 122 -7.70 -8.97 -9.42
CA ALA A 122 -8.56 -8.02 -8.73
C ALA A 122 -10.02 -8.32 -9.07
N LYS A 123 -10.80 -8.78 -8.09
CA LYS A 123 -12.18 -9.23 -8.30
C LYS A 123 -13.13 -8.61 -7.27
N PRO A 124 -14.40 -8.38 -7.63
CA PRO A 124 -15.41 -8.01 -6.65
C PRO A 124 -15.68 -9.17 -5.69
N ILE A 125 -15.64 -8.91 -4.39
CA ILE A 125 -16.14 -9.87 -3.40
C ILE A 125 -17.63 -9.66 -3.22
N LYS A 126 -18.38 -10.76 -3.36
CA LYS A 126 -19.79 -10.85 -2.96
C LYS A 126 -19.88 -11.77 -1.75
N GLY A 127 -20.58 -11.34 -0.69
CA GLY A 127 -20.80 -12.16 0.51
C GLY A 127 -19.84 -11.88 1.67
N ARG A 128 -19.77 -12.80 2.62
CA ARG A 128 -18.93 -12.67 3.83
C ARG A 128 -17.45 -12.90 3.49
N HIS A 129 -16.59 -12.05 4.04
CA HIS A 129 -15.13 -12.15 3.93
C HIS A 129 -14.57 -13.21 4.91
N THR A 130 -14.90 -14.48 4.71
CA THR A 130 -14.34 -15.57 5.53
C THR A 130 -12.90 -15.88 5.10
N ALA A 131 -12.14 -16.52 5.99
CA ALA A 131 -10.80 -17.03 5.71
C ALA A 131 -10.77 -17.91 4.46
N ASP A 132 -11.67 -18.90 4.39
CA ASP A 132 -11.75 -19.86 3.27
C ASP A 132 -12.00 -19.17 1.93
N ALA A 133 -12.84 -18.14 1.91
CA ALA A 133 -13.15 -17.40 0.69
C ALA A 133 -11.91 -16.63 0.18
N ILE A 134 -11.09 -16.10 1.08
CA ILE A 134 -9.85 -15.41 0.73
C ILE A 134 -8.81 -16.42 0.22
N VAL A 135 -8.66 -17.58 0.88
CA VAL A 135 -7.74 -18.64 0.44
C VAL A 135 -8.14 -19.17 -0.93
N ALA A 136 -9.43 -19.43 -1.16
CA ALA A 136 -9.94 -19.84 -2.46
C ALA A 136 -9.64 -18.81 -3.55
N PHE A 137 -9.82 -17.52 -3.26
CA PHE A 137 -9.49 -16.43 -4.18
C PHE A 137 -7.99 -16.35 -4.50
N ILE A 138 -7.11 -16.55 -3.52
CA ILE A 138 -5.65 -16.59 -3.74
C ILE A 138 -5.28 -17.78 -4.63
N ARG A 139 -5.79 -18.97 -4.32
CA ARG A 139 -5.53 -20.18 -5.14
C ARG A 139 -6.03 -20.02 -6.57
N GLU A 140 -7.21 -19.43 -6.75
CA GLU A 140 -7.74 -19.11 -8.08
C GLU A 140 -6.78 -18.16 -8.83
N ALA A 141 -6.32 -17.08 -8.18
CA ALA A 141 -5.38 -16.14 -8.78
C ALA A 141 -4.03 -16.78 -9.15
N LEU A 142 -3.54 -17.74 -8.37
CA LEU A 142 -2.32 -18.49 -8.70
C LEU A 142 -2.54 -19.44 -9.88
N ASN A 143 -3.67 -20.15 -9.90
CA ASN A 143 -4.04 -21.07 -10.96
C ASN A 143 -4.28 -20.37 -12.30
N ASP A 144 -4.86 -19.16 -12.30
CA ASP A 144 -5.09 -18.34 -13.51
C ASP A 144 -3.79 -18.15 -14.32
N PHE A 145 -2.62 -18.16 -13.67
CA PHE A 145 -1.30 -18.02 -14.31
C PHE A 145 -0.37 -19.22 -14.12
N THR A 146 -0.89 -20.35 -13.60
CA THR A 146 -0.10 -21.56 -13.29
C THR A 146 1.15 -21.25 -12.44
N ILE A 147 1.01 -20.36 -11.46
CA ILE A 147 2.10 -19.98 -10.55
C ILE A 147 2.30 -21.13 -9.55
N PRO A 148 3.48 -21.78 -9.53
CA PRO A 148 3.76 -22.86 -8.58
C PRO A 148 3.73 -22.35 -7.14
N GLU A 149 3.16 -23.13 -6.21
CA GLU A 149 3.09 -22.73 -4.79
C GLU A 149 4.48 -22.60 -4.16
N ASP A 150 5.48 -23.37 -4.61
CA ASP A 150 6.87 -23.29 -4.13
C ASP A 150 7.61 -22.01 -4.56
N LYS A 151 7.10 -21.28 -5.56
CA LYS A 151 7.58 -19.92 -5.88
C LYS A 151 7.09 -18.88 -4.88
N ILE A 152 6.10 -19.19 -4.05
CA ILE A 152 5.58 -18.23 -3.08
C ILE A 152 6.50 -18.23 -1.86
N SER A 153 6.99 -17.07 -1.45
CA SER A 153 7.88 -16.93 -0.28
C SER A 153 7.13 -16.53 0.98
N SER A 154 6.04 -15.76 0.82
CA SER A 154 5.20 -15.31 1.93
C SER A 154 3.85 -14.83 1.43
N ILE A 155 2.83 -14.91 2.27
CA ILE A 155 1.50 -14.39 1.98
C ILE A 155 1.09 -13.46 3.10
N THR A 156 0.50 -12.35 2.69
CA THR A 156 0.18 -11.29 3.62
C THR A 156 -1.25 -10.80 3.49
N LEU A 157 -1.98 -10.85 4.62
CA LEU A 157 -3.39 -10.53 4.72
C LEU A 157 -3.63 -9.26 5.57
N SER A 158 -4.85 -8.71 5.45
CA SER A 158 -5.28 -7.32 5.74
C SER A 158 -5.14 -6.72 7.16
N ARG A 159 -4.11 -7.08 7.93
CA ARG A 159 -3.69 -6.32 9.11
C ARG A 159 -2.31 -5.73 8.88
N CYS A 160 -2.21 -4.66 8.12
CA CYS A 160 -0.92 -4.06 7.81
C CYS A 160 -0.34 -3.28 9.00
N ALA A 161 1.00 -3.24 9.13
CA ALA A 161 1.66 -2.45 10.17
C ALA A 161 1.20 -0.98 10.18
N ALA A 162 0.94 -0.37 9.02
CA ALA A 162 0.38 0.98 8.92
C ALA A 162 -1.06 1.08 9.50
N HIS A 163 -1.87 0.03 9.34
CA HIS A 163 -3.20 -0.06 9.95
C HIS A 163 -3.09 -0.26 11.47
N VAL A 164 -2.13 -1.06 11.94
CA VAL A 164 -1.87 -1.22 13.37
C VAL A 164 -1.43 0.11 13.99
N LEU A 165 -0.50 0.84 13.38
CA LEU A 165 -0.12 2.19 13.81
C LEU A 165 -1.33 3.14 13.86
N GLN A 166 -2.19 3.09 12.83
CA GLN A 166 -3.44 3.84 12.79
C GLN A 166 -4.37 3.52 13.97
N LEU A 167 -4.43 2.26 14.42
CA LEU A 167 -5.21 1.86 15.60
C LEU A 167 -4.58 2.36 16.90
N CYS A 168 -3.25 2.23 17.06
CA CYS A 168 -2.53 2.71 18.24
C CYS A 168 -2.69 4.22 18.44
N ILE A 169 -2.63 4.99 17.35
CA ILE A 169 -2.83 6.43 17.39
C ILE A 169 -4.28 6.77 17.72
N LYS A 170 -5.26 6.06 17.14
CA LYS A 170 -6.66 6.25 17.51
C LYS A 170 -6.88 6.01 19.01
N GLU A 171 -6.22 5.02 19.59
CA GLU A 171 -6.28 4.75 21.03
C GLU A 171 -5.64 5.88 21.86
N GLY A 172 -4.44 6.34 21.49
CA GLY A 172 -3.79 7.46 22.17
C GLY A 172 -4.55 8.78 22.06
N LEU A 173 -5.19 9.04 20.91
CA LEU A 173 -5.93 10.28 20.66
C LEU A 173 -7.38 10.24 21.19
N LYS A 174 -7.96 9.07 21.48
CA LYS A 174 -9.29 8.95 22.12
C LYS A 174 -9.33 9.66 23.49
N ASN A 175 -8.20 9.71 24.18
CA ASN A 175 -8.10 10.38 25.48
C ASN A 175 -7.94 11.91 25.37
N ILE A 176 -7.89 12.46 24.15
CA ILE A 176 -7.75 13.91 23.84
C ILE A 176 -9.03 14.45 23.15
N ASP A 177 -10.16 13.72 23.27
CA ASP A 177 -11.37 13.99 22.48
C ASP A 177 -12.14 15.25 22.94
N GLU A 178 -11.74 15.90 24.03
CA GLU A 178 -12.31 17.19 24.47
C GLU A 178 -11.64 18.41 23.81
N GLU A 179 -10.31 18.45 23.70
CA GLU A 179 -9.57 19.59 23.11
C GLU A 179 -9.52 19.52 21.58
N GLY A 180 -9.43 18.31 21.01
CA GLY A 180 -9.46 18.09 19.56
C GLY A 180 -10.79 18.53 18.90
N ARG A 181 -11.88 18.62 19.67
CA ARG A 181 -13.17 19.14 19.20
C ARG A 181 -13.12 20.60 18.77
N LYS A 182 -12.28 21.44 19.40
CA LYS A 182 -12.11 22.85 19.00
C LYS A 182 -11.60 22.94 17.56
N VAL A 183 -10.67 22.07 17.18
CA VAL A 183 -10.07 22.02 15.83
C VAL A 183 -11.06 21.49 14.78
N ARG A 184 -11.99 20.60 15.16
CA ARG A 184 -12.97 19.96 14.26
C ARG A 184 -14.08 20.91 13.74
N LYS A 185 -14.28 22.08 14.36
CA LYS A 185 -15.39 23.02 14.03
C LYS A 185 -15.02 24.19 13.12
N SER A 186 -13.79 24.28 12.62
CA SER A 186 -13.39 25.40 11.74
C SER A 186 -14.13 25.30 10.40
N ARG A 187 -15.13 26.18 10.21
CA ARG A 187 -15.85 26.38 8.96
C ARG A 187 -15.03 27.34 8.09
N THR A 188 -14.87 27.00 6.82
CA THR A 188 -13.85 27.57 5.93
C THR A 188 -14.23 28.99 5.46
N LEU A 189 -13.50 30.00 5.94
CA LEU A 189 -13.39 31.33 5.33
C LEU A 189 -12.17 31.34 4.40
N THR A 190 -12.26 30.59 3.31
CA THR A 190 -11.10 30.27 2.47
C THR A 190 -10.48 31.51 1.81
N ASP A 191 -11.32 32.48 1.41
CA ASP A 191 -10.85 33.66 0.67
C ASP A 191 -10.20 34.69 1.61
N GLU A 192 -10.81 34.99 2.76
CA GLU A 192 -10.23 35.87 3.80
C GLU A 192 -8.93 35.29 4.40
N LEU A 193 -8.87 33.97 4.57
CA LEU A 193 -7.63 33.31 5.03
C LEU A 193 -6.49 33.49 4.01
N VAL A 194 -6.78 33.41 2.72
CA VAL A 194 -5.78 33.61 1.66
C VAL A 194 -5.27 35.06 1.66
N GLU A 195 -6.14 36.03 1.88
CA GLU A 195 -5.75 37.45 2.01
C GLU A 195 -4.83 37.68 3.23
N LEU A 196 -5.15 37.07 4.37
CA LEU A 196 -4.31 37.14 5.57
C LEU A 196 -2.98 36.40 5.39
N GLN A 197 -2.96 35.26 4.69
CA GLN A 197 -1.74 34.53 4.33
C GLN A 197 -0.83 35.39 3.45
N MET A 198 -1.38 36.11 2.47
CA MET A 198 -0.62 37.05 1.64
C MET A 198 -0.03 38.20 2.46
N LYS A 199 -0.81 38.76 3.39
CA LYS A 199 -0.38 39.87 4.25
C LYS A 199 0.75 39.49 5.21
N GLU A 200 0.76 38.24 5.66
CA GLU A 200 1.77 37.69 6.59
C GLU A 200 2.96 37.02 5.86
N GLU A 201 3.01 37.06 4.53
CA GLU A 201 4.03 36.40 3.70
C GLU A 201 4.12 34.87 3.94
N ILE A 202 3.00 34.23 4.28
CA ILE A 202 2.90 32.78 4.53
C ILE A 202 2.45 32.07 3.25
N PRO A 203 2.98 30.86 2.93
CA PRO A 203 2.51 30.08 1.79
C PRO A 203 1.00 29.84 1.84
N GLN A 204 0.32 30.23 0.76
CA GLN A 204 -1.13 30.09 0.63
C GLN A 204 -1.50 28.61 0.67
N THR A 205 -2.19 28.21 1.73
CA THR A 205 -2.58 26.83 1.96
C THR A 205 -4.02 26.77 2.42
N VAL A 206 -4.83 25.96 1.74
CA VAL A 206 -6.20 25.70 2.19
C VAL A 206 -6.14 24.87 3.48
N LEU A 207 -6.90 25.26 4.50
CA LEU A 207 -7.08 24.44 5.71
C LEU A 207 -7.74 23.12 5.30
N ILE A 208 -7.03 22.01 5.53
CA ILE A 208 -7.55 20.67 5.20
C ILE A 208 -8.69 20.37 6.18
N LYS A 209 -9.87 20.11 5.64
CA LYS A 209 -10.99 19.53 6.39
C LYS A 209 -10.56 18.19 6.99
N ASN A 210 -10.83 17.96 8.27
CA ASN A 210 -10.69 16.63 8.86
C ASN A 210 -11.71 15.68 8.20
N VAL A 211 -11.31 15.00 7.14
CA VAL A 211 -12.10 13.94 6.52
C VAL A 211 -11.75 12.66 7.25
N GLU A 212 -12.73 12.13 7.98
CA GLU A 212 -12.62 11.00 8.91
C GLU A 212 -12.38 9.69 8.16
N VAL A 213 -11.19 9.50 7.60
CA VAL A 213 -10.82 8.24 6.94
C VAL A 213 -9.44 7.75 7.41
N ARG A 214 -8.45 8.62 7.66
CA ARG A 214 -7.10 8.23 8.13
C ARG A 214 -6.44 9.33 8.99
N TRP A 215 -5.67 8.94 10.00
CA TRP A 215 -5.00 9.86 10.94
C TRP A 215 -3.96 10.78 10.27
N ASN A 216 -3.38 10.35 9.14
CA ASN A 216 -2.48 11.16 8.32
C ASN A 216 -3.10 12.51 7.94
N SER A 217 -4.40 12.55 7.64
CA SER A 217 -5.10 13.80 7.32
C SER A 217 -5.20 14.71 8.55
N SER A 218 -5.39 14.13 9.73
CA SER A 218 -5.43 14.87 11.00
C SER A 218 -4.05 15.43 11.38
N TYR A 219 -2.96 14.69 11.13
CA TYR A 219 -1.59 15.21 11.27
C TYR A 219 -1.30 16.34 10.29
N LYS A 220 -1.62 16.17 8.99
CA LYS A 220 -1.44 17.23 7.97
C LYS A 220 -2.27 18.48 8.29
N MET A 221 -3.49 18.29 8.80
CA MET A 221 -4.33 19.39 9.28
C MET A 221 -3.65 20.14 10.42
N LEU A 222 -3.16 19.42 11.44
CA LEU A 222 -2.43 20.01 12.57
C LEU A 222 -1.18 20.76 12.10
N GLU A 223 -0.41 20.19 11.18
CA GLU A 223 0.76 20.85 10.61
C GLU A 223 0.39 22.15 9.88
N ARG A 224 -0.66 22.15 9.05
CA ARG A 224 -1.14 23.35 8.36
C ARG A 224 -1.72 24.38 9.32
N LEU A 225 -2.43 23.95 10.37
CA LEU A 225 -2.92 24.82 11.44
C LEU A 225 -1.75 25.56 12.11
N MET A 226 -0.67 24.83 12.44
CA MET A 226 0.53 25.41 13.04
C MET A 226 1.25 26.39 12.10
N LYS A 227 1.35 26.08 10.80
CA LYS A 227 1.94 26.97 9.79
C LYS A 227 1.15 28.28 9.61
N ASN A 228 -0.15 28.25 9.89
CA ASN A 228 -1.06 29.40 9.74
C ASN A 228 -1.42 30.07 11.08
N ARG A 229 -0.62 29.87 12.13
CA ARG A 229 -0.92 30.34 13.49
C ARG A 229 -1.26 31.84 13.55
N SER A 230 -0.50 32.70 12.89
CA SER A 230 -0.76 34.16 12.92
C SER A 230 -2.06 34.50 12.20
N ALA A 231 -2.24 34.03 10.96
CA ALA A 231 -3.46 34.25 10.17
C ALA A 231 -4.73 33.74 10.88
N ILE A 232 -4.67 32.57 11.53
CA ILE A 232 -5.81 32.01 12.28
C ILE A 232 -6.13 32.86 13.52
N ASN A 233 -5.12 33.33 14.25
CA ASN A 233 -5.35 34.19 15.40
C ASN A 233 -5.98 35.53 14.99
N LEU A 234 -5.57 36.09 13.86
CA LEU A 234 -6.19 37.30 13.30
C LEU A 234 -7.64 37.05 12.89
N LEU A 235 -7.90 35.98 12.15
CA LEU A 235 -9.25 35.58 11.73
C LEU A 235 -10.19 35.35 12.93
N ALA A 236 -9.69 34.75 14.01
CA ALA A 236 -10.46 34.49 15.23
C ALA A 236 -10.73 35.76 16.08
N ILE A 237 -10.03 36.86 15.81
CA ILE A 237 -10.37 38.18 16.40
C ILE A 237 -11.59 38.76 15.68
N GLU A 238 -11.64 38.63 14.36
CA GLU A 238 -12.71 39.19 13.51
C GLU A 238 -14.00 38.36 13.55
N HIS A 239 -13.88 37.03 13.75
CA HIS A 239 -15.01 36.09 13.74
C HIS A 239 -15.21 35.41 15.10
N LEU A 240 -16.25 35.82 15.82
CA LEU A 240 -16.58 35.34 17.17
C LEU A 240 -17.04 33.86 17.22
N ASP A 241 -17.48 33.31 16.10
CA ASP A 241 -17.91 31.92 15.95
C ASP A 241 -16.73 30.94 15.75
N LEU A 242 -15.52 31.46 15.52
CA LEU A 242 -14.31 30.64 15.40
C LEU A 242 -13.73 30.27 16.78
N PRO A 243 -13.13 29.07 16.90
CA PRO A 243 -12.43 28.67 18.11
C PRO A 243 -11.19 29.57 18.32
N LYS A 244 -11.13 30.24 19.47
CA LYS A 244 -9.95 30.99 19.90
C LYS A 244 -8.96 30.03 20.57
N PHE A 245 -7.70 30.10 20.15
CA PHE A 245 -6.60 29.32 20.70
C PHE A 245 -5.70 30.22 21.54
N ASN A 246 -5.59 29.95 22.84
CA ASN A 246 -4.67 30.68 23.72
C ASN A 246 -3.23 30.11 23.60
N ALA A 247 -2.28 30.69 24.34
CA ALA A 247 -0.88 30.25 24.30
C ALA A 247 -0.73 28.76 24.69
N ASP A 248 -1.48 28.30 25.70
CA ASP A 248 -1.45 26.92 26.18
C ASP A 248 -2.04 25.94 25.15
N ASP A 249 -3.13 26.31 24.47
CA ASP A 249 -3.72 25.54 23.38
C ASP A 249 -2.68 25.35 22.25
N TRP A 250 -1.97 26.41 21.87
CA TRP A 250 -0.91 26.33 20.85
C TRP A 250 0.30 25.49 21.30
N MET A 251 0.67 25.55 22.58
CA MET A 251 1.72 24.71 23.14
C MET A 251 1.32 23.23 23.15
N LEU A 252 0.07 22.92 23.51
CA LEU A 252 -0.50 21.57 23.46
C LEU A 252 -0.50 21.04 22.03
N LEU A 253 -1.02 21.80 21.06
CA LEU A 253 -1.07 21.43 19.64
C LEU A 253 0.33 21.17 19.07
N SER A 254 1.30 22.03 19.38
CA SER A 254 2.69 21.84 18.96
C SER A 254 3.28 20.55 19.55
N SER A 255 2.92 20.20 20.78
CA SER A 255 3.46 19.01 21.44
C SER A 255 2.84 17.73 20.90
N ILE A 256 1.51 17.73 20.66
CA ILE A 256 0.82 16.63 19.97
C ILE A 256 1.45 16.41 18.59
N LYS A 257 1.72 17.49 17.84
CA LYS A 257 2.41 17.40 16.53
C LYS A 257 3.77 16.70 16.69
N ASN A 258 4.56 17.08 17.68
CA ASN A 258 5.89 16.50 17.89
C ASN A 258 5.84 15.01 18.25
N VAL A 259 4.84 14.57 19.02
CA VAL A 259 4.63 13.14 19.33
C VAL A 259 4.18 12.36 18.10
N LEU A 260 3.33 12.94 17.25
CA LEU A 260 2.79 12.28 16.06
C LEU A 260 3.74 12.29 14.86
N SER A 261 4.63 13.28 14.74
CA SER A 261 5.59 13.42 13.63
C SER A 261 6.42 12.15 13.36
N PRO A 262 7.10 11.55 14.35
CA PRO A 262 7.88 10.32 14.12
C PRO A 262 7.02 9.16 13.60
N ILE A 263 5.80 9.03 14.12
CA ILE A 263 4.87 7.96 13.74
C ILE A 263 4.31 8.22 12.33
N TYR A 264 4.21 9.49 11.93
CA TYR A 264 3.70 9.90 10.63
C TYR A 264 4.71 9.55 9.55
N GLU A 265 5.98 9.88 9.80
CA GLU A 265 7.10 9.47 8.96
C GLU A 265 7.21 7.95 8.88
N ALA A 266 7.06 7.24 10.01
CA ALA A 266 7.03 5.79 10.05
C ALA A 266 5.89 5.20 9.21
N THR A 267 4.70 5.80 9.27
CA THR A 267 3.54 5.38 8.48
C THR A 267 3.75 5.64 6.99
N LEU A 268 4.32 6.78 6.62
CA LEU A 268 4.68 7.07 5.22
C LEU A 268 5.74 6.10 4.70
N LEU A 269 6.74 5.77 5.53
CA LEU A 269 7.75 4.79 5.20
C LEU A 269 7.11 3.43 4.93
N LEU A 270 6.25 2.94 5.83
CA LEU A 270 5.54 1.66 5.66
C LEU A 270 4.53 1.66 4.50
N GLN A 271 4.04 2.83 4.08
CA GLN A 271 3.17 3.02 2.92
C GLN A 271 3.94 3.26 1.61
N SER A 272 5.26 3.40 1.65
CA SER A 272 6.06 3.56 0.43
C SER A 272 6.18 2.24 -0.32
N ARG A 273 6.08 2.31 -1.65
CA ARG A 273 6.12 1.15 -2.55
C ARG A 273 7.47 0.43 -2.59
N ASN A 274 8.54 1.13 -2.23
CA ASN A 274 9.90 0.60 -2.25
C ASN A 274 10.42 0.24 -0.86
N THR A 275 9.55 0.26 0.15
CA THR A 275 9.94 -0.05 1.51
C THR A 275 9.95 -1.56 1.74
N SER A 276 11.10 -2.05 2.17
CA SER A 276 11.26 -3.41 2.66
C SER A 276 10.66 -3.56 4.06
N ILE A 277 10.28 -4.79 4.36
CA ILE A 277 9.69 -5.22 5.62
C ILE A 277 10.58 -4.89 6.85
N SER A 278 11.89 -4.76 6.63
CA SER A 278 12.92 -4.34 7.59
C SER A 278 12.67 -2.96 8.22
N ALA A 279 11.96 -2.07 7.54
CA ALA A 279 11.63 -0.75 8.04
C ALA A 279 10.63 -0.76 9.22
N MET A 280 9.99 -1.91 9.48
CA MET A 280 9.08 -2.05 10.62
C MET A 280 9.80 -1.83 11.94
N SER A 281 10.95 -2.47 12.15
CA SER A 281 11.71 -2.36 13.40
C SER A 281 12.12 -0.92 13.72
N PHE A 282 12.42 -0.14 12.68
CA PHE A 282 12.66 1.30 12.79
C PHE A 282 11.39 2.09 13.16
N ALA A 283 10.28 1.80 12.50
CA ALA A 283 8.99 2.46 12.73
C ALA A 283 8.49 2.28 14.19
N LEU A 284 8.82 1.16 14.83
CA LEU A 284 8.43 0.82 16.20
C LEU A 284 9.17 1.61 17.28
N ARG A 285 10.35 2.15 16.96
CA ARG A 285 11.30 2.67 17.97
C ARG A 285 11.62 4.16 17.82
N LYS A 286 10.89 4.90 16.97
CA LYS A 286 11.05 6.36 16.91
C LYS A 286 10.47 7.03 18.16
N GLU A 287 11.34 7.64 18.96
CA GLU A 287 10.95 8.42 20.12
C GLU A 287 10.58 9.87 19.77
N GLY A 288 9.56 10.42 20.44
CA GLY A 288 9.21 11.84 20.46
C GLY A 288 9.47 12.49 21.84
N ASP A 289 9.32 13.81 21.93
CA ASP A 289 9.61 14.66 23.11
C ASP A 289 8.86 14.22 24.40
N ASN A 290 9.49 14.44 25.56
CA ASN A 290 9.16 13.84 26.86
C ASN A 290 7.98 14.51 27.62
N ARG A 291 7.46 15.64 27.13
CA ARG A 291 6.46 16.45 27.87
C ARG A 291 5.03 15.90 27.87
N PHE A 292 4.69 14.97 26.98
CA PHE A 292 3.40 14.26 26.97
C PHE A 292 3.59 12.76 27.12
N LEU A 293 4.28 12.39 28.20
CA LEU A 293 4.62 11.01 28.53
C LEU A 293 3.37 10.11 28.59
N ALA A 294 2.20 10.61 29.01
CA ALA A 294 0.98 9.82 29.05
C ALA A 294 0.49 9.38 27.65
N ILE A 295 0.37 10.30 26.69
CA ILE A 295 -0.03 9.97 25.31
C ILE A 295 1.04 9.11 24.64
N LYS A 296 2.32 9.48 24.83
CA LYS A 296 3.47 8.71 24.35
C LYS A 296 3.45 7.28 24.89
N ASN A 297 3.18 7.08 26.19
CA ASN A 297 3.13 5.78 26.82
C ASN A 297 1.93 4.95 26.37
N VAL A 298 0.75 5.55 26.19
CA VAL A 298 -0.42 4.85 25.66
C VAL A 298 -0.14 4.37 24.24
N ILE A 299 0.41 5.24 23.39
CA ILE A 299 0.74 4.88 22.01
C ILE A 299 1.87 3.84 21.98
N ALA A 300 2.92 4.00 22.78
CA ALA A 300 4.05 3.08 22.86
C ALA A 300 3.61 1.70 23.37
N SER A 301 2.81 1.65 24.44
CA SER A 301 2.24 0.40 24.97
C SER A 301 1.29 -0.26 23.97
N ALA A 302 0.47 0.53 23.27
CA ALA A 302 -0.40 0.05 22.20
C ALA A 302 0.38 -0.54 21.02
N ILE A 303 1.52 0.06 20.65
CA ILE A 303 2.44 -0.43 19.63
C ILE A 303 3.11 -1.72 20.11
N GLU A 304 3.68 -1.72 21.32
CA GLU A 304 4.34 -2.89 21.90
C GLU A 304 3.37 -4.07 21.99
N SER A 305 2.18 -3.87 22.56
CA SER A 305 1.17 -4.94 22.69
C SER A 305 0.72 -5.53 21.35
N ARG A 306 0.72 -4.74 20.26
CA ARG A 306 0.20 -5.18 18.95
C ARG A 306 1.26 -5.61 17.96
N LEU A 307 2.51 -5.20 18.14
CA LEU A 307 3.61 -5.45 17.19
C LEU A 307 4.79 -6.19 17.81
N LYS A 308 4.78 -6.50 19.12
CA LYS A 308 5.81 -7.35 19.74
C LYS A 308 5.93 -8.72 19.10
N GLN A 309 4.80 -9.35 18.75
CA GLN A 309 4.80 -10.63 18.01
C GLN A 309 5.46 -10.51 16.63
N ALA A 310 5.51 -9.32 16.04
CA ALA A 310 6.21 -9.11 14.77
C ALA A 310 7.73 -9.15 14.96
N GLU A 311 8.26 -8.67 16.09
CA GLU A 311 9.69 -8.78 16.42
C GLU A 311 10.13 -10.23 16.72
N GLU A 312 9.17 -11.15 16.89
CA GLU A 312 9.42 -12.58 17.09
C GLU A 312 9.47 -13.38 15.78
N LYS A 313 9.00 -12.80 14.66
CA LYS A 313 8.99 -13.48 13.37
C LYS A 313 10.38 -13.51 12.76
N GLU A 314 10.85 -14.71 12.45
CA GLU A 314 12.19 -14.96 11.90
C GLU A 314 12.41 -14.17 10.61
N ILE A 315 11.44 -14.15 9.69
CA ILE A 315 11.54 -13.42 8.42
C ILE A 315 11.74 -11.91 8.61
N LEU A 316 11.13 -11.32 9.64
CA LEU A 316 11.25 -9.89 9.94
C LEU A 316 12.60 -9.53 10.52
N VAL A 317 13.09 -10.41 11.40
CA VAL A 317 14.41 -10.28 11.99
C VAL A 317 15.49 -10.44 10.93
N ILE A 318 15.42 -11.48 10.10
CA ILE A 318 16.36 -11.71 9.00
C ILE A 318 16.35 -10.53 8.03
N ALA A 319 15.18 -10.06 7.61
CA ALA A 319 15.07 -8.90 6.72
C ALA A 319 15.67 -7.63 7.35
N THR A 320 15.48 -7.42 8.66
CA THR A 320 16.06 -6.28 9.39
C THR A 320 17.59 -6.39 9.46
N LEU A 321 18.12 -7.59 9.73
CA LEU A 321 19.56 -7.85 9.78
C LEU A 321 20.24 -7.64 8.41
N LEU A 322 19.59 -8.06 7.33
CA LEU A 322 20.08 -7.91 5.96
C LEU A 322 20.03 -6.46 5.46
N ASP A 323 19.24 -5.60 6.08
CA ASP A 323 19.13 -4.19 5.70
C ASP A 323 20.32 -3.38 6.23
N PRO A 324 21.20 -2.84 5.35
CA PRO A 324 22.38 -2.10 5.80
C PRO A 324 22.07 -0.85 6.62
N ARG A 325 20.85 -0.31 6.50
CA ARG A 325 20.39 0.88 7.24
C ARG A 325 20.08 0.57 8.70
N PHE A 326 19.72 -0.68 9.01
CA PHE A 326 19.20 -1.07 10.31
C PHE A 326 20.10 -2.10 11.01
N LYS A 327 20.48 -3.17 10.31
CA LYS A 327 21.28 -4.29 10.85
C LYS A 327 20.72 -4.75 12.21
N ALA A 328 21.57 -4.86 13.23
CA ALA A 328 21.18 -5.23 14.59
C ALA A 328 20.79 -4.03 15.48
N VAL A 329 20.80 -2.79 14.98
CA VAL A 329 20.63 -1.57 15.80
C VAL A 329 19.27 -1.53 16.52
N TYR A 330 18.24 -2.06 15.88
CA TYR A 330 16.85 -2.01 16.38
C TYR A 330 16.36 -3.35 16.94
N LEU A 331 17.26 -4.33 17.05
CA LEU A 331 16.95 -5.66 17.55
C LEU A 331 17.44 -5.82 18.98
N ASP A 332 16.81 -6.73 19.73
CA ASP A 332 17.23 -7.06 21.08
C ASP A 332 18.65 -7.65 21.08
N SER A 333 19.59 -6.93 21.70
CA SER A 333 20.98 -7.35 21.79
C SER A 333 21.16 -8.69 22.53
N THR A 334 20.23 -9.04 23.43
CA THR A 334 20.31 -10.30 24.19
C THR A 334 20.04 -11.53 23.34
N ARG A 335 19.29 -11.36 22.23
CA ARG A 335 18.92 -12.43 21.30
C ARG A 335 19.74 -12.43 20.01
N LEU A 336 20.80 -11.60 19.95
CA LEU A 336 21.60 -11.42 18.74
C LEU A 336 22.20 -12.72 18.20
N ASN A 337 22.62 -13.65 19.06
CA ASN A 337 23.15 -14.94 18.62
C ASN A 337 22.07 -15.78 17.94
N GLN A 338 20.89 -15.89 18.55
CA GLN A 338 19.74 -16.55 17.93
C GLN A 338 19.40 -15.94 16.56
N TYR A 339 19.43 -14.61 16.44
CA TYR A 339 19.14 -13.94 15.18
C TYR A 339 20.20 -14.24 14.10
N LYS A 340 21.46 -14.39 14.48
CA LYS A 340 22.53 -14.82 13.57
C LYS A 340 22.34 -16.27 13.14
N ASP A 341 21.95 -17.15 14.06
CA ASP A 341 21.71 -18.57 13.76
C ASP A 341 20.58 -18.72 12.73
N TRP A 342 19.50 -17.95 12.89
CA TRP A 342 18.42 -17.86 11.90
C TRP A 342 18.92 -17.42 10.52
N LEU A 343 19.73 -16.35 10.47
CA LEU A 343 20.30 -15.87 9.21
C LEU A 343 21.21 -16.91 8.54
N ILE A 344 22.00 -17.66 9.32
CA ILE A 344 22.87 -18.72 8.83
C ILE A 344 22.03 -19.87 8.26
N CYS A 345 21.02 -20.35 9.00
CA CYS A 345 20.12 -21.40 8.53
C CYS A 345 19.42 -20.99 7.22
N GLU A 346 18.96 -19.75 7.11
CA GLU A 346 18.33 -19.28 5.86
C GLU A 346 19.32 -19.17 4.70
N GLN A 347 20.57 -18.77 4.96
CA GLN A 347 21.64 -18.79 3.97
C GLN A 347 21.94 -20.21 3.48
N GLU A 348 21.93 -21.20 4.37
CA GLU A 348 22.17 -22.61 4.03
C GLU A 348 21.02 -23.21 3.20
N LYS A 349 19.77 -22.90 3.56
CA LYS A 349 18.59 -23.24 2.73
C LYS A 349 18.72 -22.66 1.33
N ALA A 350 19.14 -21.40 1.21
CA ALA A 350 19.36 -20.76 -0.09
C ALA A 350 20.50 -21.41 -0.90
N GLN A 351 21.45 -22.07 -0.25
CA GLN A 351 22.53 -22.84 -0.88
C GLN A 351 22.18 -24.31 -1.13
N GLY A 352 20.97 -24.77 -0.78
CA GLY A 352 20.55 -26.17 -0.92
C GLY A 352 21.20 -27.14 0.07
N LYS A 353 21.73 -26.65 1.19
CA LYS A 353 22.29 -27.48 2.27
C LYS A 353 21.25 -27.64 3.38
N ASN A 354 20.56 -28.79 3.41
CA ASN A 354 19.47 -29.04 4.37
C ASN A 354 19.93 -29.66 5.71
N ASP A 355 21.19 -30.10 5.83
CA ASP A 355 21.60 -30.95 6.95
C ASP A 355 21.82 -30.21 8.28
N LEU A 356 22.25 -28.94 8.27
CA LEU A 356 22.50 -28.14 9.49
C LEU A 356 21.25 -27.47 10.07
N CYS A 357 20.31 -27.01 9.24
CA CYS A 357 19.05 -26.39 9.72
C CYS A 357 18.24 -27.36 10.59
N ASN A 358 18.27 -28.65 10.28
CA ASN A 358 17.58 -29.67 11.08
C ASN A 358 18.20 -29.78 12.49
N GLU A 359 19.53 -29.76 12.63
CA GLU A 359 20.20 -29.80 13.94
C GLU A 359 19.88 -28.58 14.82
N LEU A 360 19.66 -27.39 14.23
CA LEU A 360 19.33 -26.16 14.96
C LEU A 360 17.85 -26.06 15.39
N LEU A 361 16.93 -26.67 14.64
CA LEU A 361 15.49 -26.60 14.91
C LEU A 361 15.01 -27.55 16.02
N PHE A 362 15.68 -28.70 16.23
CA PHE A 362 15.26 -29.71 17.23
C PHE A 362 15.47 -29.32 18.71
N GLN A 363 15.94 -28.11 19.02
CA GLN A 363 16.12 -27.66 20.41
C GLN A 363 14.91 -26.93 21.02
N LYS A 364 13.79 -26.70 20.29
CA LYS A 364 12.78 -25.70 20.68
C LYS A 364 11.38 -26.15 21.10
N ASP A 365 11.02 -27.44 21.03
CA ASP A 365 9.64 -27.85 21.33
C ASP A 365 9.39 -28.10 22.83
N ALA A 366 9.18 -27.03 23.60
CA ALA A 366 8.46 -27.09 24.88
C ALA A 366 7.78 -25.75 25.21
N SER A 367 6.43 -25.78 25.27
CA SER A 367 5.47 -24.85 25.92
C SER A 367 4.64 -23.87 25.06
N GLY A 368 3.38 -24.27 24.75
CA GLY A 368 2.16 -23.75 25.40
C GLY A 368 1.49 -22.42 24.97
N SER A 369 0.59 -22.50 23.98
CA SER A 369 -0.72 -21.81 23.71
C SER A 369 -0.99 -20.32 24.05
N SER A 370 -1.57 -19.57 23.08
CA SER A 370 -3.03 -19.19 23.02
C SER A 370 -3.28 -17.91 22.18
N ALA A 371 -4.41 -17.92 21.43
CA ALA A 371 -5.07 -16.85 20.65
C ALA A 371 -4.83 -16.75 19.11
N GLU A 372 -4.79 -17.87 18.37
CA GLU A 372 -4.64 -17.90 16.90
C GLU A 372 -5.68 -18.74 16.11
N ASP A 373 -6.90 -18.95 16.62
CA ASP A 373 -7.83 -19.97 16.09
C ASP A 373 -8.54 -19.67 14.75
N ILE A 374 -8.08 -18.71 13.94
CA ILE A 374 -8.57 -18.53 12.56
C ILE A 374 -7.42 -18.48 11.55
N PHE A 375 -6.23 -18.03 11.95
CA PHE A 375 -5.06 -17.93 11.07
C PHE A 375 -4.21 -19.21 11.09
N SER A 376 -4.09 -19.88 12.24
CA SER A 376 -3.47 -21.23 12.30
C SER A 376 -4.34 -22.28 11.61
N GLN A 377 -5.65 -22.04 11.47
CA GLN A 377 -6.55 -22.91 10.72
C GLN A 377 -6.31 -22.81 9.20
N ILE A 378 -5.95 -21.62 8.70
CA ILE A 378 -5.52 -21.42 7.30
C ILE A 378 -4.20 -22.15 7.01
N GLU A 379 -3.24 -22.13 7.95
CA GLU A 379 -1.98 -22.88 7.83
C GLU A 379 -2.21 -24.40 7.91
N LYS A 380 -3.10 -24.88 8.81
CA LYS A 380 -3.40 -26.31 8.99
C LYS A 380 -4.26 -26.92 7.88
N ASP A 381 -5.30 -26.25 7.40
CA ASP A 381 -6.24 -26.83 6.42
C ASP A 381 -5.73 -26.74 4.98
N ALA A 382 -4.68 -25.96 4.73
CA ALA A 382 -4.15 -25.74 3.40
C ALA A 382 -2.94 -26.61 3.01
N ASN A 383 -2.40 -27.45 3.91
CA ASN A 383 -1.11 -28.15 3.71
C ASN A 383 0.04 -27.18 3.38
N LEU A 384 -0.10 -25.90 3.76
CA LEU A 384 0.83 -24.81 3.51
C LEU A 384 1.89 -24.74 4.63
N ASN A 385 2.56 -25.87 4.93
CA ASN A 385 3.56 -26.03 6.01
C ASN A 385 4.85 -25.18 5.84
N ARG A 386 4.85 -24.17 4.97
CA ARG A 386 5.98 -23.29 4.66
C ARG A 386 5.65 -21.79 4.70
N PHE A 387 4.43 -21.40 5.03
CA PHE A 387 3.96 -20.04 4.78
C PHE A 387 3.57 -19.33 6.06
N GLU A 388 4.48 -18.50 6.59
CA GLU A 388 4.16 -17.59 7.69
C GLU A 388 3.17 -16.52 7.23
N CYS A 389 2.03 -16.43 7.91
CA CYS A 389 1.03 -15.39 7.65
C CYS A 389 1.54 -14.01 8.10
N GLY A 390 1.76 -13.08 7.16
CA GLY A 390 2.29 -11.73 7.43
C GLY A 390 1.20 -10.66 7.68
N LEU A 391 1.62 -9.54 8.28
CA LEU A 391 0.84 -8.33 8.62
C LEU A 391 1.09 -7.16 7.62
N PHE A 392 0.68 -7.26 6.36
CA PHE A 392 0.95 -6.25 5.29
C PHE A 392 -0.06 -6.28 4.13
N THR A 393 -0.77 -5.17 3.98
CA THR A 393 -1.49 -4.77 2.76
C THR A 393 -1.46 -3.24 2.70
N GLN A 394 -1.40 -2.68 1.50
CA GLN A 394 -1.70 -1.26 1.28
C GLN A 394 -3.14 -1.15 0.80
N PRO A 395 -3.95 -0.20 1.27
CA PRO A 395 -5.10 0.26 0.50
C PRO A 395 -4.61 0.91 -0.80
N VAL A 396 -5.13 0.48 -1.95
CA VAL A 396 -4.87 1.12 -3.26
C VAL A 396 -5.23 2.61 -3.18
N CYS A 397 -4.22 3.48 -3.24
CA CYS A 397 -4.40 4.92 -3.40
C CYS A 397 -5.03 5.22 -4.76
N THR A 398 -6.33 5.50 -4.78
CA THR A 398 -6.96 6.22 -5.89
C THR A 398 -6.87 7.72 -5.59
N GLY A 399 -6.20 8.45 -6.48
CA GLY A 399 -6.22 9.91 -6.50
C GLY A 399 -4.83 10.54 -6.36
N ASN A 400 -4.21 10.81 -7.50
CA ASN A 400 -3.30 11.94 -7.63
C ASN A 400 -4.08 13.21 -7.22
N GLU A 401 -3.79 13.76 -6.04
CA GLU A 401 -4.00 15.20 -5.82
C GLU A 401 -2.95 15.93 -6.65
N THR A 402 -3.24 16.08 -7.94
CA THR A 402 -2.55 17.08 -8.76
C THR A 402 -3.14 18.42 -8.38
N GLU A 403 -2.35 19.21 -7.64
CA GLU A 403 -2.49 20.65 -7.58
C GLU A 403 -2.33 21.20 -9.01
N SER A 404 -3.44 21.32 -9.73
CA SER A 404 -3.52 22.19 -10.90
C SER A 404 -4.88 22.86 -10.91
N GLY A 405 -4.94 24.04 -10.30
CA GLY A 405 -5.99 25.00 -10.56
C GLY A 405 -5.86 25.48 -12.00
N SER A 406 -6.65 24.93 -12.91
CA SER A 406 -7.01 25.62 -14.14
C SER A 406 -8.50 25.42 -14.40
N ARG A 407 -9.24 26.50 -14.14
CA ARG A 407 -10.62 26.67 -14.61
C ARG A 407 -10.56 26.74 -16.13
N ILE A 408 -11.14 25.77 -16.82
CA ILE A 408 -11.53 25.93 -18.23
C ILE A 408 -13.04 26.14 -18.23
N LYS A 409 -13.45 27.29 -18.80
CA LYS A 409 -14.83 27.67 -19.08
C LYS A 409 -15.45 26.79 -20.15
#